data_AF-A0A830AZ95-F1
#
_entry.id   AF-A0A830AZ95-F1
#
_cell.length_a   1.000
_cell.length_b   1.000
_cell.length_c   1.000
_cell.angle_alpha   90.00
_cell.angle_beta   90.00
_cell.angle_gamma   90.00
#
_symmetry.space_group_name_H-M   'P 1'
#
loop_
_entity.id
_entity.type
_entity.pdbx_description
1 polymer ?
#
loop_
_entity_poly.entity_id
_entity_poly.type
_entity_poly.pdbx_seq_one_letter_code
_entity_poly.pdbx_strand_id
1 'polypeptide(L)'
;MLNGGTARGSAARFRMGSLLELTDSPAADKKMTLMHYLCKVLACKSPYHLHFHKDFVHLEAASKIQLKPLAEEMQTIIQGLEKVKQELAASENDGPVSEISHKTLKEFIGAAQTEVSSVTNLYSVVGRNADACILYFGEDPAKYSFQQVTATLVSFVRSFEKAHEENCKQGFKKERVECLTQAADL
;
A
#
# COMPACT_ATOMS: atom_id res chain seq x y z
N MET A 1 18.32 -25.52 -0.28
CA MET A 1 17.40 -24.49 0.29
C MET A 1 18.08 -23.69 1.40
N LEU A 2 18.02 -22.35 1.38
CA LEU A 2 18.81 -21.45 2.26
C LEU A 2 18.43 -21.47 3.77
N ASN A 3 17.51 -22.34 4.20
CA ASN A 3 17.09 -22.51 5.60
C ASN A 3 16.78 -23.98 5.97
N GLY A 4 17.30 -24.95 5.23
CA GLY A 4 17.03 -26.37 5.46
C GLY A 4 17.57 -26.84 6.83
N GLY A 5 16.69 -26.91 7.83
CA GLY A 5 17.02 -27.40 9.17
C GLY A 5 16.65 -26.46 10.33
N THR A 6 16.12 -25.26 10.07
CA THR A 6 15.62 -24.36 11.14
C THR A 6 14.09 -24.30 11.12
N ALA A 7 13.47 -23.92 12.25
CA ALA A 7 12.01 -23.67 12.31
C ALA A 7 11.50 -22.65 11.27
N ARG A 8 12.40 -21.86 10.66
CA ARG A 8 12.13 -20.91 9.57
C ARG A 8 12.11 -21.57 8.18
N GLY A 9 12.67 -22.77 8.02
CA GLY A 9 12.73 -23.52 6.75
C GLY A 9 11.40 -24.15 6.31
N SER A 10 10.38 -24.15 7.19
CA SER A 10 9.03 -24.71 6.91
C SER A 10 7.95 -23.63 6.82
N ALA A 11 8.32 -22.35 6.71
CA ALA A 11 7.34 -21.27 6.63
C ALA A 11 6.67 -21.25 5.26
N ALA A 12 5.39 -21.64 5.20
CA ALA A 12 4.57 -21.57 3.99
C ALA A 12 4.15 -20.12 3.61
N ARG A 13 4.46 -19.13 4.47
CA ARG A 13 4.16 -17.71 4.27
C ARG A 13 5.23 -16.85 4.92
N PHE A 14 5.65 -15.78 4.23
CA PHE A 14 6.51 -14.74 4.80
C PHE A 14 5.63 -13.63 5.38
N ARG A 15 5.94 -13.19 6.61
CA ARG A 15 5.33 -12.02 7.25
C ARG A 15 6.05 -10.75 6.82
N MET A 16 5.46 -9.58 7.07
CA MET A 16 6.02 -8.29 6.67
C MET A 16 7.42 -8.06 7.25
N GLY A 17 7.65 -8.50 8.50
CA GLY A 17 8.97 -8.42 9.13
C GLY A 17 10.07 -9.18 8.38
N SER A 18 9.75 -10.27 7.68
CA SER A 18 10.72 -11.05 6.91
C SER A 18 11.16 -10.36 5.62
N LEU A 19 10.33 -9.47 5.05
CA LEU A 19 10.73 -8.66 3.89
C LEU A 19 11.82 -7.64 4.26
N LEU A 20 11.76 -7.09 5.48
CA LEU A 20 12.79 -6.19 6.00
C LEU A 20 14.11 -6.94 6.25
N GLU A 21 14.05 -8.16 6.78
CA GLU A 21 15.25 -8.99 7.00
C GLU A 21 16.01 -9.29 5.70
N LEU A 22 15.32 -9.45 4.56
CA LEU A 22 15.94 -9.63 3.25
C LEU A 22 16.68 -8.37 2.76
N THR A 23 16.25 -7.20 3.23
CA THR A 23 16.81 -5.89 2.87
C THR A 23 18.10 -5.62 3.64
N ASP A 24 18.13 -5.95 4.94
CA ASP A 24 19.22 -5.55 5.85
C ASP A 24 20.30 -6.61 6.08
N SER A 25 20.07 -7.86 5.65
CA SER A 25 21.02 -8.95 5.93
C SER A 25 22.20 -8.96 4.94
N PRO A 26 23.45 -8.70 5.39
CA PRO A 26 24.62 -8.82 4.54
C PRO A 26 24.85 -10.28 4.16
N ALA A 27 25.20 -10.53 2.90
CA ALA A 27 25.64 -11.85 2.45
C ALA A 27 27.02 -12.17 3.04
N ALA A 28 27.39 -13.46 3.05
CA ALA A 28 28.63 -13.97 3.64
C ALA A 28 29.91 -13.28 3.12
N ASP A 29 29.87 -12.62 1.96
CA ASP A 29 31.01 -11.97 1.32
C ASP A 29 31.15 -10.46 1.64
N LYS A 30 30.30 -9.87 2.51
CA LYS A 30 30.27 -8.44 2.88
C LYS A 30 30.18 -7.44 1.71
N LYS A 31 30.03 -7.92 0.46
CA LYS A 31 29.95 -7.11 -0.76
C LYS A 31 28.55 -7.12 -1.37
N MET A 32 27.71 -8.09 -1.02
CA MET A 32 26.31 -8.19 -1.48
C MET A 32 25.35 -8.42 -0.31
N THR A 33 24.05 -8.15 -0.52
CA THR A 33 22.97 -8.46 0.43
C THR A 33 22.16 -9.67 -0.05
N LEU A 34 21.29 -10.25 0.80
CA LEU A 34 20.35 -11.29 0.34
C LEU A 34 19.46 -10.80 -0.81
N MET A 35 19.09 -9.52 -0.84
CA MET A 35 18.37 -8.91 -1.96
C MET A 35 19.15 -9.02 -3.29
N HIS A 36 20.46 -8.77 -3.27
CA HIS A 36 21.29 -8.93 -4.47
C HIS A 36 21.29 -10.37 -4.98
N TYR A 37 21.41 -11.34 -4.06
CA TYR A 37 21.34 -12.75 -4.43
C TYR A 37 19.98 -13.11 -5.01
N LEU A 38 18.88 -12.66 -4.40
CA LEU A 38 17.53 -12.85 -4.91
C LEU A 38 17.37 -12.31 -6.34
N CYS A 39 17.83 -11.08 -6.61
CA CYS A 39 17.81 -10.51 -7.95
C CYS A 39 18.61 -11.35 -8.97
N LYS A 40 19.77 -11.88 -8.59
CA LYS A 40 20.57 -12.78 -9.46
C LYS A 40 19.83 -14.08 -9.76
N VAL A 41 19.25 -14.73 -8.76
CA VAL A 41 18.48 -15.96 -8.94
C VAL A 41 17.27 -15.73 -9.83
N LEU A 42 16.54 -14.63 -9.63
CA LEU A 42 15.41 -14.25 -10.49
C LEU A 42 15.86 -13.96 -11.92
N ALA A 43 17.00 -13.30 -12.13
CA ALA A 43 17.55 -13.08 -13.46
C ALA A 43 17.86 -14.40 -14.20
N CYS A 44 18.39 -15.40 -13.49
CA CYS A 44 18.68 -16.71 -14.10
C CYS A 44 17.40 -17.55 -14.34
N LYS A 45 16.49 -17.60 -13.35
CA LYS A 45 15.37 -18.56 -13.33
C LYS A 45 14.05 -18.00 -13.85
N SER A 46 13.82 -16.70 -13.69
CA SER A 46 12.54 -16.07 -14.05
C SER A 46 12.68 -14.56 -14.28
N PRO A 47 13.33 -14.15 -15.38
CA PRO A 47 13.72 -12.75 -15.61
C PRO A 47 12.52 -11.79 -15.73
N TYR A 48 11.34 -12.29 -16.13
CA TYR A 48 10.11 -11.49 -16.16
C TYR A 48 9.79 -10.83 -14.81
N HIS A 49 10.06 -11.53 -13.69
CA HIS A 49 9.80 -11.02 -12.35
C HIS A 49 10.78 -9.92 -11.91
N LEU A 50 11.85 -9.62 -12.65
CA LEU A 50 12.73 -8.48 -12.32
C LEU A 50 12.03 -7.13 -12.47
N HIS A 51 10.92 -7.08 -13.20
CA HIS A 51 10.18 -5.86 -13.49
C HIS A 51 8.89 -5.71 -12.70
N PHE A 52 8.64 -6.56 -11.68
CA PHE A 52 7.40 -6.53 -10.89
C PHE A 52 7.12 -5.15 -10.26
N HIS A 53 8.17 -4.40 -9.92
CA HIS A 53 8.04 -3.05 -9.35
C HIS A 53 7.24 -2.10 -10.25
N LYS A 54 7.21 -2.34 -11.56
CA LYS A 54 6.41 -1.57 -12.52
C LYS A 54 4.90 -1.77 -12.35
N ASP A 55 4.48 -2.84 -11.67
CA ASP A 55 3.06 -3.07 -11.34
C ASP A 55 2.64 -2.29 -10.08
N PHE A 56 3.60 -1.72 -9.34
CA PHE A 56 3.41 -1.00 -8.08
C PHE A 56 3.45 0.54 -8.24
N VAL A 57 3.03 1.07 -9.39
CA VAL A 57 3.12 2.53 -9.69
C VAL A 57 2.41 3.44 -8.67
N HIS A 58 1.35 2.94 -8.04
CA HIS A 58 0.59 3.70 -7.04
C HIS A 58 1.06 3.49 -5.59
N LEU A 59 2.01 2.57 -5.36
CA LEU A 59 2.40 2.15 -4.01
C LEU A 59 2.97 3.32 -3.19
N GLU A 60 3.79 4.16 -3.82
CA GLU A 60 4.36 5.37 -3.20
C GLU A 60 3.31 6.41 -2.80
N ALA A 61 2.26 6.56 -3.62
CA ALA A 61 1.17 7.46 -3.31
C ALA A 61 0.28 6.88 -2.21
N ALA A 62 0.00 5.57 -2.29
CA ALA A 62 -0.81 4.85 -1.32
C ALA A 62 -0.18 4.85 0.08
N SER A 63 1.15 4.76 0.19
CA SER A 63 1.85 4.78 1.48
C SER A 63 1.74 6.11 2.24
N LYS A 64 1.40 7.19 1.53
CA LYS A 64 1.21 8.53 2.10
C LYS A 64 -0.22 8.78 2.57
N ILE A 65 -1.17 7.91 2.23
CA ILE A 65 -2.58 8.05 2.62
C ILE A 65 -2.70 7.84 4.13
N GLN A 66 -3.41 8.76 4.80
CA GLN A 66 -3.74 8.63 6.21
C GLN A 66 -5.24 8.39 6.39
N LEU A 67 -5.62 7.15 6.68
CA LEU A 67 -7.04 6.75 6.76
C LEU A 67 -7.78 7.43 7.91
N LYS A 68 -7.09 7.74 9.02
CA LYS A 68 -7.70 8.39 10.18
C LYS A 68 -8.06 9.86 9.89
N PRO A 69 -7.14 10.74 9.45
CA PRO A 69 -7.49 12.08 8.99
C PRO A 69 -8.57 12.09 7.91
N LEU A 70 -8.52 11.14 6.96
CA LEU A 70 -9.56 11.03 5.93
C LEU A 70 -10.94 10.71 6.50
N ALA A 71 -11.03 9.88 7.55
CA ALA A 71 -12.27 9.64 8.28
C ALA A 71 -12.76 10.91 8.98
N GLU A 72 -11.86 11.67 9.62
CA GLU A 72 -12.18 12.92 10.33
C GLU A 72 -12.71 14.00 9.37
N GLU A 73 -12.11 14.13 8.19
CA GLU A 73 -12.59 15.01 7.11
C GLU A 73 -13.97 14.57 6.62
N MET A 74 -14.18 13.28 6.36
CA MET A 74 -15.47 12.74 5.97
C MET A 74 -16.56 13.03 7.03
N GLN A 75 -16.26 12.83 8.31
CA GLN A 75 -17.19 13.15 9.40
C GLN A 75 -17.50 14.65 9.48
N THR A 76 -16.51 15.51 9.22
CA THR A 76 -16.71 16.96 9.17
C THR A 76 -17.70 17.35 8.07
N ILE A 77 -17.60 16.74 6.89
CA ILE A 77 -18.53 16.96 5.77
C ILE A 77 -19.94 16.49 6.14
N ILE A 78 -20.08 15.29 6.71
CA ILE A 78 -21.37 14.73 7.15
C ILE A 78 -22.04 15.66 8.16
N GLN A 79 -21.31 16.09 9.19
CA GLN A 79 -21.83 16.99 10.22
C GLN A 79 -22.18 18.37 9.66
N GLY A 80 -21.39 18.88 8.72
CA GLY A 80 -21.70 20.14 8.01
C GLY A 80 -23.03 20.06 7.28
N LEU A 81 -23.28 18.96 6.55
CA LEU A 81 -24.54 18.75 5.85
C LEU A 81 -25.74 18.63 6.82
N GLU A 82 -25.57 17.96 7.96
CA GLU A 82 -26.63 17.88 8.97
C GLU A 82 -26.98 19.25 9.56
N LYS A 83 -25.99 20.12 9.80
CA LYS A 83 -26.24 21.49 10.24
C LYS A 83 -27.03 22.29 9.19
N VAL A 84 -26.66 22.18 7.93
CA VAL A 84 -27.38 22.87 6.83
C VAL A 84 -28.84 22.40 6.73
N LYS A 85 -29.12 21.12 6.95
CA LYS A 85 -30.49 20.60 7.01
C LYS A 85 -31.27 21.17 8.19
N GLN A 86 -30.65 21.28 9.36
CA GLN A 86 -31.26 21.86 10.55
C GLN A 86 -31.57 23.36 10.36
N GLU A 87 -30.66 24.10 9.75
CA GLU A 87 -30.86 25.52 9.40
C GLU A 87 -32.04 25.69 8.43
N LEU A 88 -32.16 24.84 7.39
CA LEU A 88 -33.30 24.86 6.49
C LEU A 88 -34.63 24.56 7.21
N ALA A 89 -34.63 23.62 8.15
CA ALA A 89 -35.83 23.29 8.93
C ALA A 89 -36.22 24.43 9.89
N ALA A 90 -35.24 25.13 10.45
CA ALA A 90 -35.47 26.28 11.32
C ALA A 90 -36.02 27.49 10.55
N SER A 91 -35.59 27.69 9.29
CA SER A 91 -35.96 28.85 8.47
C SER A 91 -37.36 28.79 7.86
N GLU A 92 -38.13 27.71 8.08
CA GLU A 92 -39.49 27.54 7.56
C GLU A 92 -40.46 28.66 7.97
N ASN A 93 -40.17 29.41 9.04
CA ASN A 93 -41.00 30.51 9.55
C ASN A 93 -40.46 31.92 9.24
N ASP A 94 -39.39 32.07 8.46
CA ASP A 94 -38.66 33.34 8.29
C ASP A 94 -39.32 34.35 7.32
N GLY A 95 -40.49 34.02 6.75
CA GLY A 95 -41.26 34.90 5.88
C GLY A 95 -40.85 34.87 4.39
N PRO A 96 -41.46 35.71 3.53
CA PRO A 96 -41.47 35.53 2.06
C PRO A 96 -40.13 35.76 1.35
N VAL A 97 -39.15 36.41 1.99
CA VAL A 97 -37.78 36.53 1.44
C VAL A 97 -37.07 35.16 1.42
N SER A 98 -37.56 34.16 2.16
CA SER A 98 -36.91 32.86 2.30
C SER A 98 -37.20 31.87 1.15
N GLU A 99 -38.20 32.09 0.28
CA GLU A 99 -38.59 31.06 -0.72
C GLU A 99 -37.49 30.73 -1.74
N ILE A 100 -36.80 31.73 -2.28
CA ILE A 100 -35.71 31.54 -3.25
C ILE A 100 -34.50 30.88 -2.56
N SER A 101 -34.20 31.32 -1.34
CA SER A 101 -33.14 30.75 -0.50
C SER A 101 -33.44 29.29 -0.14
N HIS A 102 -34.69 28.96 0.20
CA HIS A 102 -35.13 27.60 0.51
C HIS A 102 -35.04 26.67 -0.69
N LYS A 103 -35.44 27.15 -1.88
CA LYS A 103 -35.33 26.36 -3.10
C LYS A 103 -33.86 26.04 -3.39
N THR A 104 -33.00 27.05 -3.35
CA THR A 104 -31.55 26.90 -3.59
C THR A 104 -30.92 25.95 -2.57
N LEU A 105 -31.29 26.07 -1.30
CA LEU A 105 -30.76 25.24 -0.23
C LEU A 105 -31.23 23.78 -0.33
N LYS A 106 -32.48 23.54 -0.73
CA LYS A 106 -33.01 22.19 -1.01
C LYS A 106 -32.27 21.51 -2.16
N GLU A 107 -32.02 22.24 -3.26
CA GLU A 107 -31.24 21.74 -4.40
C GLU A 107 -29.79 21.41 -3.98
N PHE A 108 -29.15 22.30 -3.21
CA PHE A 108 -27.82 22.07 -2.64
C PHE A 108 -27.78 20.83 -1.74
N ILE A 109 -28.72 20.69 -0.80
CA ILE A 109 -28.78 19.55 0.12
C ILE A 109 -28.93 18.25 -0.67
N GLY A 110 -29.79 18.20 -1.70
CA GLY A 110 -29.95 17.00 -2.53
C GLY A 110 -28.66 16.58 -3.24
N ALA A 111 -27.93 17.54 -3.81
CA ALA A 111 -26.63 17.28 -4.42
C ALA A 111 -25.59 16.82 -3.38
N ALA A 112 -25.48 17.55 -2.26
CA ALA A 112 -24.54 17.25 -1.19
C ALA A 112 -24.80 15.88 -0.52
N GLN A 113 -26.07 15.48 -0.36
CA GLN A 113 -26.43 14.14 0.13
C GLN A 113 -25.91 13.03 -0.79
N THR A 114 -25.97 13.25 -2.10
CA THR A 114 -25.47 12.29 -3.10
C THR A 114 -23.96 12.15 -2.97
N GLU A 115 -23.24 13.27 -2.88
CA GLU A 115 -21.78 13.27 -2.69
C GLU A 115 -21.35 12.67 -1.34
N VAL A 116 -22.06 12.99 -0.24
CA VAL A 116 -21.81 12.40 1.08
C VAL A 116 -22.01 10.88 1.07
N SER A 117 -23.03 10.40 0.37
CA SER A 117 -23.26 8.96 0.19
C SER A 117 -22.14 8.32 -0.62
N SER A 118 -21.68 8.99 -1.68
CA SER A 118 -20.57 8.53 -2.52
C SER A 118 -19.26 8.42 -1.73
N VAL A 119 -18.85 9.48 -1.02
CA VAL A 119 -17.60 9.48 -0.24
C VAL A 119 -17.64 8.47 0.91
N THR A 120 -18.79 8.30 1.56
CA THR A 120 -18.97 7.30 2.63
C THR A 120 -18.81 5.88 2.08
N ASN A 121 -19.39 5.59 0.92
CA ASN A 121 -19.24 4.30 0.25
C ASN A 121 -17.78 4.04 -0.18
N LEU A 122 -17.12 5.04 -0.77
CA LEU A 122 -15.72 4.95 -1.17
C LEU A 122 -14.81 4.71 0.04
N TYR A 123 -15.00 5.44 1.14
CA TYR A 123 -14.23 5.24 2.37
C TYR A 123 -14.43 3.82 2.93
N SER A 124 -15.66 3.30 2.91
CA SER A 124 -15.97 1.93 3.32
C SER A 124 -15.23 0.89 2.46
N VAL A 125 -15.16 1.09 1.14
CA VAL A 125 -14.40 0.24 0.23
C VAL A 125 -12.89 0.30 0.54
N VAL A 126 -12.35 1.50 0.76
CA VAL A 126 -10.94 1.69 1.13
C VAL A 126 -10.61 0.95 2.42
N GLY A 127 -11.45 1.06 3.45
CA GLY A 127 -11.27 0.33 4.72
C GLY A 127 -11.21 -1.18 4.52
N ARG A 128 -12.16 -1.76 3.77
CA ARG A 128 -12.15 -3.21 3.46
C ARG A 128 -10.91 -3.63 2.68
N ASN A 129 -10.48 -2.84 1.70
CA ASN A 129 -9.30 -3.15 0.90
C ASN A 129 -8.01 -3.04 1.72
N ALA A 130 -7.94 -2.07 2.63
CA ALA A 130 -6.83 -1.93 3.57
C ALA A 130 -6.72 -3.17 4.47
N ASP A 131 -7.82 -3.60 5.09
CA ASP A 131 -7.86 -4.80 5.93
C ASP A 131 -7.49 -6.06 5.13
N ALA A 132 -8.04 -6.20 3.92
CA ALA A 132 -7.72 -7.32 3.03
C ALA A 132 -6.23 -7.36 2.65
N CYS A 133 -5.60 -6.20 2.42
CA CYS A 133 -4.17 -6.10 2.16
C CYS A 133 -3.35 -6.57 3.37
N ILE A 134 -3.70 -6.12 4.57
CA ILE A 134 -3.02 -6.54 5.82
C ILE A 134 -3.15 -8.06 6.03
N LEU A 135 -4.35 -8.60 5.84
CA LEU A 135 -4.63 -10.04 5.94
C LEU A 135 -3.87 -10.86 4.89
N TYR A 136 -3.73 -10.33 3.67
CA TYR A 136 -2.99 -11.00 2.59
C TYR A 136 -1.54 -11.28 2.97
N PHE A 137 -0.89 -10.33 3.66
CA PHE A 137 0.47 -10.50 4.19
C PHE A 137 0.53 -11.29 5.51
N GLY A 138 -0.60 -11.83 5.97
CA GLY A 138 -0.69 -12.64 7.17
C GLY A 138 -0.57 -11.84 8.48
N GLU A 139 -0.79 -10.53 8.41
CA GLU A 139 -0.80 -9.65 9.57
C GLU A 139 -2.23 -9.45 10.09
N ASP A 140 -2.35 -8.99 11.33
CA ASP A 140 -3.63 -8.72 12.00
C ASP A 140 -4.06 -7.26 11.80
N PRO A 141 -5.19 -6.95 11.13
CA PRO A 141 -5.68 -5.59 10.95
C PRO A 141 -5.95 -4.81 12.25
N ALA A 142 -6.13 -5.51 13.38
CA ALA A 142 -6.25 -4.86 14.68
C ALA A 142 -4.91 -4.36 15.24
N LYS A 143 -3.78 -4.83 14.69
CA LYS A 143 -2.43 -4.54 15.19
C LYS A 143 -1.56 -3.79 14.17
N TYR A 144 -1.85 -3.96 12.89
CA TYR A 144 -1.12 -3.36 11.79
C TYR A 144 -1.99 -2.37 11.05
N SER A 145 -1.41 -1.23 10.69
CA SER A 145 -2.07 -0.26 9.82
C SER A 145 -1.71 -0.47 8.36
N PHE A 146 -2.60 -0.03 7.47
CA PHE A 146 -2.34 0.01 6.03
C PHE A 146 -1.06 0.77 5.68
N GLN A 147 -0.77 1.85 6.42
CA GLN A 147 0.43 2.66 6.25
C GLN A 147 1.70 1.89 6.59
N GLN A 148 1.69 1.09 7.65
CA GLN A 148 2.84 0.26 8.01
C GLN A 148 3.12 -0.77 6.91
N VAL A 149 2.08 -1.46 6.43
CA VAL A 149 2.21 -2.46 5.36
C VAL A 149 2.75 -1.82 4.08
N THR A 150 2.14 -0.73 3.63
CA THR A 150 2.57 -0.04 2.41
C THR A 150 3.96 0.59 2.52
N ALA A 151 4.34 1.12 3.70
CA ALA A 151 5.69 1.63 3.93
C ALA A 151 6.75 0.53 3.82
N THR A 152 6.50 -0.64 4.41
CA THR A 152 7.39 -1.80 4.27
C THR A 152 7.48 -2.27 2.82
N LEU A 153 6.36 -2.31 2.09
CA LEU A 153 6.36 -2.64 0.66
C LEU A 153 7.17 -1.63 -0.17
N VAL A 154 7.02 -0.33 0.08
CA VAL A 154 7.81 0.72 -0.59
C VAL A 154 9.31 0.48 -0.35
N SER A 155 9.69 0.22 0.90
CA SER A 155 11.09 -0.06 1.24
C SER A 155 11.62 -1.30 0.53
N PHE A 156 10.84 -2.39 0.51
CA PHE A 156 11.20 -3.61 -0.19
C PHE A 156 11.39 -3.40 -1.70
N VAL A 157 10.43 -2.74 -2.35
CA VAL A 157 10.47 -2.45 -3.81
C VAL A 157 11.69 -1.61 -4.16
N ARG A 158 11.96 -0.54 -3.41
CA ARG A 158 13.14 0.32 -3.62
C ARG A 158 14.44 -0.43 -3.45
N SER A 159 14.53 -1.27 -2.41
CA SER A 159 15.71 -2.07 -2.14
C SER A 159 15.95 -3.12 -3.22
N PHE A 160 14.88 -3.73 -3.73
CA PHE A 160 14.94 -4.65 -4.86
C PHE A 160 15.44 -3.95 -6.13
N GLU A 161 14.86 -2.81 -6.49
CA GLU A 161 15.27 -2.03 -7.66
C GLU A 161 16.75 -1.64 -7.58
N LYS A 162 17.18 -1.11 -6.43
CA LYS A 162 18.57 -0.73 -6.18
C LYS A 162 19.52 -1.93 -6.31
N ALA A 163 19.22 -3.05 -5.65
CA ALA A 163 20.05 -4.25 -5.72
C ALA A 163 20.10 -4.83 -7.14
N HIS A 164 19.01 -4.77 -7.90
CA HIS A 164 18.99 -5.17 -9.30
C HIS A 164 19.86 -4.27 -10.17
N GLU A 165 19.76 -2.95 -10.01
CA GLU A 165 20.59 -1.98 -10.75
C GLU A 165 22.09 -2.15 -10.44
N GLU A 166 22.43 -2.32 -9.16
CA GLU A 166 23.79 -2.58 -8.69
C GLU A 166 24.33 -3.89 -9.27
N ASN A 167 23.52 -4.96 -9.29
CA ASN A 167 23.86 -6.22 -9.96
C ASN A 167 24.10 -6.05 -11.46
N CYS A 168 23.26 -5.29 -12.16
CA CYS A 168 23.44 -5.01 -13.59
C CYS A 168 24.78 -4.28 -13.83
N LYS A 169 25.07 -3.22 -13.08
CA LYS A 169 26.36 -2.49 -13.15
C LYS A 169 27.57 -3.38 -12.89
N GLN A 170 27.44 -4.38 -12.02
CA GLN A 170 28.49 -5.36 -11.75
C GLN A 170 28.57 -6.47 -12.81
N GLY A 171 27.44 -6.91 -13.36
CA GLY A 171 27.33 -7.89 -14.45
C GLY A 171 27.84 -7.35 -15.79
N PHE A 172 27.67 -6.06 -16.07
CA PHE A 172 28.37 -5.39 -17.18
C PHE A 172 29.90 -5.42 -17.04
N LYS A 173 30.43 -5.73 -15.83
CA LYS A 173 31.88 -5.89 -15.58
C LYS A 173 32.34 -7.35 -15.56
N LYS A 174 31.43 -8.34 -15.53
CA LYS A 174 31.75 -9.78 -15.48
C LYS A 174 30.65 -10.58 -16.20
N GLU A 175 30.93 -10.98 -17.43
CA GLU A 175 29.97 -11.73 -18.26
C GLU A 175 29.60 -13.12 -17.69
N ARG A 176 28.29 -13.34 -17.57
CA ARG A 176 27.44 -14.55 -17.79
C ARG A 176 27.87 -15.97 -17.39
N VAL A 177 29.06 -16.24 -16.85
CA VAL A 177 29.52 -17.63 -16.63
C VAL A 177 29.06 -18.25 -15.29
N GLU A 178 28.55 -17.47 -14.34
CA GLU A 178 28.24 -17.98 -12.98
C GLU A 178 26.79 -18.45 -12.73
N CYS A 179 25.81 -18.20 -13.62
CA CYS A 179 24.40 -18.63 -13.40
C CYS A 179 24.26 -20.16 -13.30
N LEU A 180 25.20 -20.96 -13.83
CA LEU A 180 25.08 -22.42 -13.89
C LEU A 180 25.66 -23.15 -12.67
N THR A 181 26.62 -22.56 -11.94
CA THR A 181 27.29 -23.24 -10.81
C THR A 181 26.58 -23.06 -9.48
N GLN A 182 25.93 -21.92 -9.22
CA GLN A 182 25.27 -21.68 -7.93
C GLN A 182 23.84 -22.22 -7.80
N ALA A 183 23.21 -22.63 -8.91
CA ALA A 183 21.86 -23.22 -8.90
C ALA A 183 21.86 -24.74 -8.67
N ALA A 184 23.02 -25.40 -8.80
CA ALA A 184 23.17 -26.84 -8.68
C ALA A 184 23.42 -27.33 -7.24
N ASP A 185 23.80 -26.44 -6.32
CA ASP A 185 24.21 -26.79 -4.95
C ASP A 185 23.16 -26.46 -3.86
N LEU A 186 21.86 -26.32 -4.19
CA LEU A 186 20.78 -26.06 -3.22
C LEU A 186 19.51 -26.87 -3.43
#